data_AF-A0A2K3LR78-F1
#
_entry.id   AF-A0A2K3LR78-F1
#
_cell.length_a   1.000
_cell.length_b   1.000
_cell.length_c   1.000
_cell.angle_alpha   90.00
_cell.angle_beta   90.00
_cell.angle_gamma   90.00
#
_symmetry.space_group_name_H-M   'P 1'
#
loop_
_entity.id
_entity.type
_entity.pdbx_description
1 polymer ?
#
loop_
_entity_poly.entity_id
_entity_poly.type
_entity_poly.pdbx_seq_one_letter_code
_entity_poly.pdbx_strand_id
1 'polypeptide(L)'
;MQAPIVPQTYEEPMLANYVPIYVMLQLGVITNDNVLEDKAKLEKQLKELRAAGVDGVMVDVWWGIVESKGPQQYDWSAYRSLFQLVQDCKLKLQAIMSFHQCGGNVGDSVFIPLPKWVLEVGESNPDIFYTNRSGLRNKECISLGVDNKPFFNGRTPVQ
;
A
#
# COMPACT_ATOMS: atom_id res chain seq x y z
N MET A 1 25.40 -44.10 -27.41
CA MET A 1 25.44 -43.60 -26.02
C MET A 1 24.07 -43.00 -25.71
N GLN A 2 23.31 -43.60 -24.81
CA GLN A 2 22.05 -43.04 -24.33
C GLN A 2 22.37 -41.98 -23.27
N ALA A 3 21.75 -40.81 -23.38
CA ALA A 3 21.84 -39.77 -22.37
C ALA A 3 21.21 -40.27 -21.05
N PRO A 4 21.73 -39.87 -19.87
CA PRO A 4 21.17 -40.30 -18.60
C PRO A 4 19.74 -39.75 -18.45
N ILE A 5 18.81 -40.62 -18.07
CA ILE A 5 17.45 -40.25 -17.69
C ILE A 5 17.55 -39.59 -16.30
N VAL A 6 17.23 -38.30 -16.22
CA VAL A 6 17.13 -37.58 -14.95
C VAL A 6 15.91 -38.12 -14.19
N PRO A 7 16.05 -38.61 -12.94
CA PRO A 7 14.91 -39.13 -12.19
C PRO A 7 13.93 -38.01 -11.83
N GLN A 8 12.64 -38.19 -12.17
CA GLN A 8 11.53 -37.25 -11.90
C GLN A 8 11.20 -37.02 -10.41
N THR A 9 11.96 -37.56 -9.46
CA THR A 9 11.52 -37.72 -8.06
C THR A 9 12.13 -36.74 -7.06
N TYR A 10 12.95 -35.77 -7.50
CA TYR A 10 13.56 -34.78 -6.59
C TYR A 10 12.76 -33.47 -6.47
N GLU A 11 11.80 -33.22 -7.36
CA GLU A 11 11.05 -31.94 -7.37
C GLU A 11 9.99 -31.85 -6.27
N GLU A 12 9.22 -32.91 -6.02
CA GLU A 12 8.12 -32.88 -5.04
C GLU A 12 8.54 -32.65 -3.58
N PRO A 13 9.58 -33.31 -3.01
CA PRO A 13 9.94 -33.09 -1.62
C PRO A 13 10.56 -31.70 -1.38
N MET A 14 11.14 -31.08 -2.42
CA MET A 14 11.71 -29.75 -2.32
C MET A 14 10.67 -28.63 -2.40
N LEU A 15 9.56 -28.85 -3.11
CA LEU A 15 8.47 -27.86 -3.20
C LEU A 15 7.84 -27.55 -1.83
N ALA A 16 7.80 -28.52 -0.92
CA ALA A 16 7.33 -28.31 0.46
C ALA A 16 8.19 -27.31 1.25
N ASN A 17 9.44 -27.08 0.84
CA ASN A 17 10.35 -26.10 1.44
C ASN A 17 10.32 -24.74 0.72
N TYR A 18 9.48 -24.57 -0.30
CA TYR A 18 9.41 -23.35 -1.08
C TYR A 18 8.93 -22.17 -0.22
N VAL A 19 9.68 -21.07 -0.27
CA VAL A 19 9.31 -19.81 0.39
C VAL A 19 8.97 -18.79 -0.68
N PRO A 20 7.73 -18.27 -0.73
CA PRO A 20 7.32 -17.35 -1.78
C PRO A 20 8.00 -15.99 -1.63
N ILE A 21 8.39 -15.39 -2.76
CA ILE A 21 9.04 -14.09 -2.81
C ILE A 21 8.07 -13.05 -3.36
N TYR A 22 7.96 -11.94 -2.62
CA TYR A 22 7.16 -10.79 -3.00
C TYR A 22 8.04 -9.56 -3.16
N VAL A 23 7.70 -8.70 -4.13
CA VAL A 23 8.43 -7.44 -4.38
C VAL A 23 7.49 -6.26 -4.10
N MET A 24 7.94 -5.30 -3.30
CA MET A 24 7.19 -4.07 -3.05
C MET A 24 7.19 -3.19 -4.31
N LEU A 25 6.02 -2.70 -4.69
CA LEU A 25 5.90 -1.72 -5.78
C LEU A 25 6.51 -0.38 -5.37
N GLN A 26 6.92 0.41 -6.36
CA GLN A 26 7.44 1.75 -6.13
C GLN A 26 6.37 2.63 -5.45
N LEU A 27 6.80 3.45 -4.50
CA LEU A 27 5.99 4.54 -3.98
C LEU A 27 5.56 5.44 -5.14
N GLY A 28 4.34 5.97 -5.08
CA GLY A 28 3.80 6.84 -6.14
C GLY A 28 3.22 6.11 -7.36
N VAL A 29 3.18 4.77 -7.38
CA VAL A 29 2.51 4.02 -8.46
C VAL A 29 1.06 4.47 -8.69
N ILE A 30 0.37 4.90 -7.62
CA ILE A 30 -0.83 5.71 -7.69
C ILE A 30 -0.47 7.13 -7.24
N THR A 31 -0.77 8.12 -8.06
CA THR A 31 -0.54 9.54 -7.76
C THR A 31 -1.53 10.05 -6.71
N ASN A 32 -1.23 11.21 -6.10
CA ASN A 32 -2.13 11.87 -5.14
C ASN A 32 -3.51 12.19 -5.72
N ASP A 33 -3.61 12.35 -7.04
CA ASP A 33 -4.87 12.60 -7.77
C ASP A 33 -5.63 11.30 -8.08
N ASN A 34 -5.23 10.18 -7.48
CA ASN A 34 -5.80 8.86 -7.71
C ASN A 34 -5.73 8.42 -9.18
N VAL A 35 -4.51 8.48 -9.75
CA VAL A 35 -4.22 8.03 -11.12
C VAL A 35 -3.10 7.00 -11.09
N LEU A 36 -3.24 5.92 -11.86
CA LEU A 36 -2.17 4.93 -12.05
C LEU A 36 -1.08 5.53 -12.94
N GLU A 37 0.09 5.79 -12.36
CA GLU A 37 1.22 6.39 -13.06
C GLU A 37 1.91 5.38 -13.98
N ASP A 38 2.23 5.81 -15.20
CA ASP A 38 2.99 5.07 -16.22
C ASP A 38 2.68 3.56 -16.27
N LYS A 39 1.39 3.26 -16.52
CA LYS A 39 0.87 1.88 -16.60
C LYS A 39 1.73 0.98 -17.50
N ALA A 40 2.22 1.49 -18.63
CA ALA A 40 2.98 0.72 -19.60
C ALA A 40 4.36 0.31 -19.06
N LYS A 41 5.08 1.23 -18.39
CA LYS A 41 6.34 0.91 -17.72
C LYS A 41 6.12 -0.09 -16.60
N LEU A 42 5.09 0.10 -15.77
CA LEU A 42 4.78 -0.83 -14.69
C LEU A 42 4.47 -2.23 -15.23
N GLU A 43 3.67 -2.34 -16.29
CA GLU A 43 3.37 -3.63 -16.94
C GLU A 43 4.64 -4.35 -17.39
N LYS A 44 5.58 -3.63 -18.00
CA LYS A 44 6.87 -4.19 -18.40
C LYS A 44 7.65 -4.73 -17.19
N GLN A 45 7.74 -3.95 -16.11
CA GLN A 45 8.42 -4.35 -14.88
C GLN A 45 7.76 -5.59 -14.24
N LEU A 46 6.42 -5.64 -14.18
CA LEU A 46 5.69 -6.79 -13.64
C LEU A 46 5.91 -8.06 -14.46
N LYS A 47 5.97 -7.95 -15.79
CA LYS A 47 6.30 -9.09 -16.67
C LYS A 47 7.73 -9.60 -16.45
N GLU A 48 8.69 -8.70 -16.23
CA GLU A 48 10.07 -9.07 -15.88
C GLU A 48 10.13 -9.79 -14.53
N LEU A 49 9.42 -9.30 -13.50
CA LEU A 49 9.32 -9.98 -12.20
C LEU A 49 8.69 -11.38 -12.34
N ARG A 50 7.62 -11.51 -13.12
CA ARG A 50 6.98 -12.79 -13.38
C ARG A 50 7.93 -13.77 -14.07
N ALA A 51 8.68 -13.30 -15.07
CA ALA A 51 9.67 -14.13 -15.77
C ALA A 51 10.82 -14.58 -14.85
N ALA A 52 11.16 -13.78 -13.84
CA ALA A 52 12.15 -14.12 -12.82
C ALA A 52 11.65 -15.11 -11.74
N GLY A 53 10.38 -15.51 -11.78
CA GLY A 53 9.80 -16.47 -10.84
C GLY A 53 9.30 -15.87 -9.52
N VAL A 54 9.09 -14.55 -9.46
CA VAL A 54 8.46 -13.88 -8.30
C VAL A 54 6.99 -14.31 -8.16
N ASP A 55 6.54 -14.60 -6.94
CA ASP A 55 5.18 -15.06 -6.66
C ASP A 55 4.14 -13.95 -6.73
N GLY A 56 4.52 -12.75 -6.32
CA GLY A 56 3.61 -11.64 -6.17
C GLY A 56 4.27 -10.31 -5.87
N VAL A 57 3.44 -9.30 -5.72
CA VAL A 57 3.87 -7.94 -5.36
C VAL A 57 3.11 -7.44 -4.14
N MET A 58 3.70 -6.44 -3.48
CA MET A 58 3.09 -5.75 -2.33
C MET A 58 2.87 -4.28 -2.69
N VAL A 59 1.74 -3.71 -2.28
CA VAL A 59 1.43 -2.29 -2.53
C VAL A 59 0.70 -1.65 -1.35
N ASP A 60 1.04 -0.39 -1.09
CA ASP A 60 0.30 0.49 -0.21
C ASP A 60 -1.01 0.97 -0.84
N VAL A 61 -2.10 0.73 -0.12
CA VAL A 61 -3.42 1.27 -0.44
C VAL A 61 -3.65 2.48 0.47
N TRP A 62 -3.32 3.65 -0.05
CA TRP A 62 -3.23 4.88 0.73
C TRP A 62 -4.60 5.43 1.08
N TRP A 63 -4.85 5.55 2.38
CA TRP A 63 -6.09 6.14 2.89
C TRP A 63 -6.28 7.58 2.38
N GLY A 64 -5.21 8.37 2.39
CA GLY A 64 -5.18 9.75 1.91
C GLY A 64 -5.56 9.94 0.43
N ILE A 65 -5.44 8.90 -0.39
CA ILE A 65 -5.84 8.91 -1.80
C ILE A 65 -7.30 8.45 -1.93
N VAL A 66 -7.60 7.28 -1.37
CA VAL A 66 -8.89 6.60 -1.58
C VAL A 66 -10.06 7.36 -0.96
N GLU A 67 -9.92 7.87 0.27
CA GLU A 67 -10.98 8.61 1.00
C GLU A 67 -10.69 10.12 1.03
N SER A 68 -10.01 10.62 -0.01
CA SER A 68 -9.56 12.02 -0.11
C SER A 68 -10.70 13.05 -0.12
N LYS A 69 -11.83 12.71 -0.75
CA LYS A 69 -12.97 13.62 -1.00
C LYS A 69 -13.82 13.90 0.24
N GLY A 70 -13.74 13.06 1.26
CA GLY A 70 -14.49 13.23 2.50
C GLY A 70 -14.89 11.90 3.14
N PRO A 71 -15.51 11.95 4.33
CA PRO A 71 -15.95 10.75 5.05
C PRO A 71 -16.80 9.82 4.17
N GLN A 72 -16.38 8.57 4.07
CA GLN A 72 -17.01 7.49 3.32
C GLN A 72 -17.13 7.73 1.79
N GLN A 73 -16.40 8.71 1.25
CA GLN A 73 -16.35 8.98 -0.18
C GLN A 73 -15.13 8.31 -0.80
N TYR A 74 -15.24 7.00 -1.01
CA TYR A 74 -14.14 6.18 -1.52
C TYR A 74 -14.06 6.18 -3.05
N ASP A 75 -12.88 6.44 -3.58
CA ASP A 75 -12.56 6.29 -5.01
C ASP A 75 -11.50 5.21 -5.23
N TRP A 76 -11.95 4.02 -5.61
CA TRP A 76 -11.09 2.85 -5.84
C TRP A 76 -10.60 2.71 -7.29
N SER A 77 -10.91 3.66 -8.17
CA SER A 77 -10.78 3.49 -9.62
C SER A 77 -9.35 3.16 -10.08
N ALA A 78 -8.34 3.89 -9.58
CA ALA A 78 -6.94 3.64 -9.95
C ALA A 78 -6.40 2.34 -9.36
N TYR A 79 -6.71 2.04 -8.10
CA TYR A 79 -6.33 0.78 -7.46
C TYR A 79 -6.96 -0.44 -8.14
N ARG A 80 -8.23 -0.36 -8.59
CA ARG A 80 -8.83 -1.42 -9.40
C ARG A 80 -8.08 -1.64 -10.72
N SER A 81 -7.65 -0.57 -11.37
CA SER A 81 -6.86 -0.64 -12.60
C SER A 81 -5.48 -1.27 -12.35
N LEU A 82 -4.84 -0.93 -11.23
CA LEU A 82 -3.58 -1.54 -10.79
C LEU A 82 -3.75 -3.02 -10.48
N PHE A 83 -4.77 -3.41 -9.71
CA PHE A 83 -5.00 -4.81 -9.33
C PHE A 83 -5.32 -5.67 -10.55
N GLN A 84 -6.08 -5.13 -11.50
CA GLN A 84 -6.31 -5.80 -12.78
C GLN A 84 -5.00 -6.04 -13.52
N LEU A 85 -4.10 -5.05 -13.58
CA LEU A 85 -2.81 -5.21 -14.23
C LEU A 85 -1.93 -6.30 -13.57
N VAL A 86 -1.89 -6.33 -12.23
CA VAL A 86 -1.16 -7.36 -11.47
C VAL A 86 -1.73 -8.76 -11.77
N GLN A 87 -3.07 -8.87 -11.81
CA GLN A 87 -3.76 -10.11 -12.15
C GLN A 87 -3.47 -10.55 -13.60
N ASP A 88 -3.45 -9.62 -14.55
CA ASP A 88 -3.15 -9.89 -15.96
C ASP A 88 -1.72 -10.41 -16.10
N CYS A 89 -0.78 -9.90 -15.29
CA CYS A 89 0.60 -10.38 -15.18
C CYS A 89 0.77 -11.68 -14.36
N LYS A 90 -0.33 -12.26 -13.85
CA LYS A 90 -0.38 -13.52 -13.10
C LYS A 90 0.39 -13.49 -11.78
N LEU A 91 0.56 -12.32 -11.18
CA LEU A 91 1.21 -12.16 -9.87
C LEU A 91 0.16 -12.17 -8.75
N LYS A 92 0.49 -12.72 -7.58
CA LYS A 92 -0.29 -12.53 -6.36
C LYS A 92 -0.13 -11.09 -5.85
N LEU A 93 -1.03 -10.65 -4.98
CA LEU A 93 -1.01 -9.31 -4.41
C LEU A 93 -1.10 -9.35 -2.89
N GLN A 94 -0.25 -8.58 -2.22
CA GLN A 94 -0.38 -8.20 -0.81
C GLN A 94 -0.76 -6.72 -0.76
N ALA A 95 -1.94 -6.42 -0.21
CA ALA A 95 -2.43 -5.05 -0.08
C ALA A 95 -2.25 -4.58 1.36
N ILE A 96 -1.51 -3.49 1.55
CA ILE A 96 -1.35 -2.84 2.85
C ILE A 96 -2.46 -1.81 3.00
N MET A 97 -3.23 -1.87 4.08
CA MET A 97 -4.19 -0.82 4.43
C MET A 97 -3.42 0.33 5.09
N SER A 98 -2.94 1.27 4.28
CA SER A 98 -1.97 2.28 4.69
C SER A 98 -2.67 3.49 5.30
N PHE A 99 -3.08 3.36 6.56
CA PHE A 99 -3.67 4.42 7.41
C PHE A 99 -2.62 5.37 8.01
N HIS A 100 -1.61 5.72 7.22
CA HIS A 100 -0.51 6.60 7.62
C HIS A 100 -0.04 7.46 6.44
N GLN A 101 0.71 8.51 6.74
CA GLN A 101 1.35 9.36 5.74
C GLN A 101 2.51 8.65 5.06
N CYS A 102 2.65 8.82 3.74
CA CYS A 102 3.88 8.51 3.01
C CYS A 102 4.80 9.72 2.96
N GLY A 103 6.06 9.53 3.30
CA GLY A 103 7.11 10.56 3.22
C GLY A 103 6.92 11.71 4.21
N GLY A 104 7.46 12.88 3.89
CA GLY A 104 7.42 14.09 4.72
C GLY A 104 8.77 14.50 5.30
N ASN A 105 9.84 13.76 4.97
CA ASN A 105 11.22 14.08 5.31
C ASN A 105 11.95 14.72 4.11
N VAL A 106 13.06 15.39 4.42
CA VAL A 106 13.92 16.00 3.40
C VAL A 106 14.49 14.91 2.49
N GLY A 107 14.16 14.96 1.19
CA GLY A 107 14.62 14.02 0.18
C GLY A 107 13.59 12.99 -0.28
N ASP A 108 12.40 12.96 0.34
CA ASP A 108 11.33 12.07 -0.11
C ASP A 108 10.76 12.55 -1.45
N SER A 109 10.68 11.63 -2.43
CA SER A 109 10.14 11.92 -3.76
C SER A 109 8.61 11.85 -3.85
N VAL A 110 7.96 11.30 -2.82
CA VAL A 110 6.50 11.10 -2.76
C VAL A 110 6.00 11.54 -1.39
N PHE A 111 4.97 12.38 -1.38
CA PHE A 111 4.30 12.85 -0.16
C PHE A 111 2.80 12.60 -0.27
N ILE A 112 2.29 11.69 0.56
CA ILE A 112 0.85 11.35 0.61
C ILE A 112 0.39 11.55 2.06
N PRO A 113 -0.30 12.66 2.39
CA PRO A 113 -0.78 12.91 3.74
C PRO A 113 -1.98 12.00 4.10
N LEU A 114 -2.39 12.02 5.36
CA LEU A 114 -3.74 11.56 5.75
C LEU A 114 -4.82 12.36 4.99
N PRO A 115 -6.07 11.86 4.87
CA PRO A 115 -7.14 12.60 4.20
C PRO A 115 -7.28 14.01 4.79
N LYS A 116 -7.48 15.00 3.92
CA LYS A 116 -7.55 16.41 4.34
C LYS A 116 -8.59 16.66 5.43
N TRP A 117 -9.76 16.03 5.32
CA TRP A 117 -10.85 16.16 6.30
C TRP A 117 -10.46 15.63 7.70
N VAL A 118 -9.52 14.68 7.80
CA VAL A 118 -8.97 14.19 9.07
C VAL A 118 -8.01 15.22 9.66
N LEU A 119 -7.16 15.80 8.81
CA LEU A 119 -6.21 16.83 9.22
C LEU A 119 -6.92 18.09 9.74
N GLU A 120 -8.05 18.46 9.13
CA GLU A 120 -8.92 19.56 9.55
C GLU A 120 -9.51 19.33 10.97
N VAL A 121 -9.88 18.08 11.33
CA VAL A 121 -10.25 17.76 12.72
C VAL A 121 -9.10 18.07 13.67
N GLY A 122 -7.87 17.77 13.27
CA GLY A 122 -6.65 18.01 14.04
C GLY A 122 -6.30 19.49 14.24
N GLU A 123 -6.85 20.40 13.43
CA GLU A 123 -6.73 21.84 13.66
C GLU A 123 -7.55 22.30 14.87
N SER A 124 -8.75 21.72 15.05
CA SER A 124 -9.62 21.99 16.20
C SER A 124 -9.29 21.16 17.44
N ASN A 125 -8.76 19.95 17.24
CA ASN A 125 -8.42 19.00 18.28
C ASN A 125 -7.04 18.39 18.01
N PRO A 126 -5.94 19.07 18.38
CA PRO A 126 -4.58 18.60 18.08
C PRO A 126 -4.19 17.30 18.81
N ASP A 127 -4.96 16.88 19.83
CA ASP A 127 -4.73 15.65 20.59
C ASP A 127 -5.14 14.37 19.83
N ILE A 128 -5.69 14.49 18.61
CA ILE A 128 -5.88 13.33 17.73
C ILE A 128 -4.54 12.75 17.23
N PHE A 129 -3.44 13.51 17.33
CA PHE A 129 -2.13 13.13 16.84
C PHE A 129 -1.20 12.67 17.97
N TYR A 130 -0.28 11.76 17.65
CA TYR A 130 0.78 11.41 18.58
C TYR A 130 1.60 12.64 18.95
N THR A 131 1.94 12.76 20.23
CA THR A 131 2.54 13.97 20.78
C THR A 131 3.70 13.63 21.69
N ASN A 132 4.86 14.24 21.42
CA ASN A 132 6.03 14.05 22.27
C ASN A 132 5.97 14.93 23.53
N ARG A 133 6.92 14.75 24.45
CA ARG A 133 6.99 15.51 25.71
C ARG A 133 7.06 17.03 25.51
N SER A 134 7.63 17.50 24.40
CA SER A 134 7.77 18.92 24.07
C SER A 134 6.51 19.52 23.43
N GLY A 135 5.45 18.72 23.24
CA GLY A 135 4.20 19.16 22.63
C GLY A 135 4.19 19.13 21.10
N LEU A 136 5.20 18.55 20.45
CA LEU A 136 5.22 18.41 18.99
C LEU A 136 4.21 17.34 18.55
N ARG A 137 3.34 17.71 17.60
CA ARG A 137 2.31 16.85 17.03
C ARG A 137 2.83 16.14 15.78
N ASN A 138 2.85 14.81 15.78
CA ASN A 138 3.15 14.00 14.59
C ASN A 138 1.85 13.71 13.83
N LYS A 139 1.72 14.30 12.63
CA LYS A 139 0.53 14.19 11.77
C LYS A 139 0.53 12.96 10.84
N GLU A 140 1.53 12.09 10.93
CA GLU A 140 1.66 10.93 10.07
C GLU A 140 0.60 9.86 10.36
N CYS A 141 0.03 9.82 11.56
CA CYS A 141 -0.96 8.83 11.96
C CYS A 141 -1.87 9.36 13.08
N ILE A 142 -3.08 8.82 13.18
CA ILE A 142 -3.99 9.06 14.31
C ILE A 142 -3.46 8.33 15.55
N SER A 143 -3.51 9.00 16.69
CA SER A 143 -3.12 8.40 17.97
C SER A 143 -4.08 7.30 18.38
N LEU A 144 -3.54 6.17 18.87
CA LEU A 144 -4.35 5.11 19.49
C LEU A 144 -5.22 5.61 20.65
N GLY A 145 -4.86 6.75 21.27
CA GLY A 145 -5.61 7.36 22.37
C GLY A 145 -7.03 7.79 21.97
N VAL A 146 -7.28 7.96 20.67
CA VAL A 146 -8.60 8.34 20.14
C VAL A 146 -9.31 7.23 19.39
N ASP A 147 -8.81 5.99 19.41
CA ASP A 147 -9.37 4.83 18.68
C ASP A 147 -10.88 4.63 18.86
N ASN A 148 -11.39 4.97 20.05
CA ASN A 148 -12.80 4.82 20.43
C ASN A 148 -13.50 6.18 20.65
N LYS A 149 -12.96 7.27 20.09
CA LYS A 149 -13.51 8.63 20.26
C LYS A 149 -14.18 9.10 18.97
N PRO A 150 -15.46 9.56 19.02
CA PRO A 150 -16.24 9.85 17.82
C PRO A 150 -15.97 11.25 17.23
N PHE A 151 -14.69 11.62 17.09
CA PHE A 151 -14.29 12.96 16.65
C PHE A 151 -14.41 13.18 15.13
N PHE A 152 -14.55 12.12 14.34
CA PHE A 152 -14.43 12.14 12.88
C PHE A 152 -15.81 12.06 12.23
N ASN A 153 -16.55 13.19 12.26
CA ASN A 153 -17.94 13.26 11.80
C ASN A 153 -18.86 12.23 12.51
N GLY A 154 -18.65 12.04 13.82
CA GLY A 154 -19.39 11.07 14.63
C GLY A 154 -18.82 9.65 14.58
N ARG A 155 -17.80 9.37 13.75
CA ARG A 155 -17.09 8.08 13.71
C ARG A 155 -15.85 8.08 14.60
N THR A 156 -15.49 6.90 15.06
CA THR A 156 -14.20 6.58 15.67
C THR A 156 -13.17 6.16 14.61
N PRO A 157 -11.85 6.32 14.81
CA PRO A 157 -10.83 5.82 13.89
C PRO A 157 -10.96 4.34 13.51
N VAL A 158 -11.48 3.49 14.41
CA VAL A 158 -11.66 2.05 14.18
C VAL A 158 -12.88 1.74 13.26
N GLN A 159 -13.78 2.71 13.03
CA GLN A 159 -15.01 2.56 12.23
C GLN A 159 -14.86 3.03 10.78
#